data_AF-I0I7X6-F1
#
_entry.id   AF-I0I7X6-F1
#
_cell.length_a   1.000
_cell.length_b   1.000
_cell.length_c   1.000
_cell.angle_alpha   90.00
_cell.angle_beta   90.00
_cell.angle_gamma   90.00
#
_symmetry.space_group_name_H-M   'P 1'
#
loop_
_entity.id
_entity.type
_entity.pdbx_description
1 polymer ?
#
loop_
_entity_poly.entity_id
_entity_poly.type
_entity_poly.pdbx_seq_one_letter_code
_entity_poly.pdbx_strand_id
1 'polypeptide(L)'
;MSIHENKAVIRRFVKEVLNDKNLAVIDEICPPDYVELDPLPGQGPGAAGLKQFLADSFFPAFPDLAWVNEEMVAEGEYVMARSTWTGTHRGEFLGIPPTHRVVKVAAWTIDHVVDGKFVDSRILVDAFSLLQQLGALPPWPPPVKTFQGMADEAYRAVPTLKAADLQRRLEREPKLLVIDVRDAAEVAQTGTIPGAINLSYGALTYLADHQAPEDWRDPRLADHARPIVTTCGLGPLGALGGKLLHDMGFTDVQILEGGVQAWIDAGLPVTKNDAR
;
A
#
# COMPACT_ATOMS: atom_id res chain seq x y z
N MET A 1 -34.85 28.92 -19.59
CA MET A 1 -34.00 30.03 -19.10
C MET A 1 -32.80 30.23 -20.02
N SER A 2 -32.03 31.31 -19.86
CA SER A 2 -30.77 31.51 -20.58
C SER A 2 -29.65 30.63 -19.98
N ILE A 3 -28.66 30.28 -20.81
CA ILE A 3 -27.46 29.55 -20.37
C ILE A 3 -26.69 30.25 -19.24
N HIS A 4 -26.81 31.59 -19.13
CA HIS A 4 -26.17 32.37 -18.08
C HIS A 4 -26.87 32.17 -16.73
N GLU A 5 -28.20 32.07 -16.73
CA GLU A 5 -29.01 31.78 -15.55
C GLU A 5 -28.77 30.35 -15.07
N ASN A 6 -28.69 29.37 -15.98
CA ASN A 6 -28.39 27.98 -15.60
C ASN A 6 -27.03 27.87 -14.89
N LYS A 7 -25.98 28.52 -15.45
CA LYS A 7 -24.66 28.58 -14.79
C LYS A 7 -24.72 29.30 -13.45
N ALA A 8 -25.60 30.28 -13.27
CA ALA A 8 -25.74 30.99 -11.99
C ALA A 8 -26.31 30.08 -10.90
N VAL A 9 -27.24 29.18 -11.22
CA VAL A 9 -27.76 28.17 -10.28
C VAL A 9 -26.63 27.27 -9.77
N ILE A 10 -25.79 26.76 -10.67
CA ILE A 10 -24.67 25.88 -10.28
C ILE A 10 -23.59 26.63 -9.49
N ARG A 11 -23.30 27.89 -9.82
CA ARG A 11 -22.41 28.74 -9.01
C ARG A 11 -22.97 28.98 -7.61
N ARG A 12 -24.29 29.16 -7.51
CA ARG A 12 -24.98 29.31 -6.23
C ARG A 12 -24.85 28.06 -5.37
N PHE A 13 -25.04 26.88 -5.95
CA PHE A 13 -24.82 25.61 -5.26
C PHE A 13 -23.40 25.51 -4.68
N VAL A 14 -22.38 25.72 -5.51
CA VAL A 14 -20.97 25.63 -5.06
C VAL A 14 -20.65 26.65 -3.98
N LYS A 15 -21.09 27.90 -4.15
CA LYS A 15 -20.81 28.95 -3.18
C LYS A 15 -21.55 28.72 -1.86
N GLU A 16 -22.89 28.68 -1.91
CA GLU A 16 -23.70 28.72 -0.70
C GLU A 16 -23.81 27.34 -0.05
N VAL A 17 -23.95 26.25 -0.82
CA VAL A 17 -24.09 24.90 -0.26
C VAL A 17 -22.72 24.35 0.12
N LEU A 18 -21.76 24.26 -0.81
CA LEU A 18 -20.50 23.56 -0.54
C LEU A 18 -19.52 24.40 0.29
N ASN A 19 -19.31 25.67 -0.07
CA ASN A 19 -18.31 26.51 0.60
C ASN A 19 -18.85 27.15 1.89
N ASP A 20 -20.03 27.78 1.82
CA ASP A 20 -20.66 28.42 2.99
C ASP A 20 -21.39 27.40 3.90
N LYS A 21 -21.48 26.13 3.49
CA LYS A 21 -22.14 25.03 4.21
C LYS A 21 -23.62 25.30 4.52
N ASN A 22 -24.28 26.13 3.72
CA ASN A 22 -25.69 26.50 3.91
C ASN A 22 -26.62 25.48 3.23
N LEU A 23 -26.93 24.42 3.98
CA LEU A 23 -27.79 23.33 3.51
C LEU A 23 -29.25 23.74 3.28
N ALA A 24 -29.71 24.89 3.76
CA ALA A 24 -31.08 25.38 3.50
C ALA A 24 -31.29 25.75 2.03
N VAL A 25 -30.22 26.12 1.32
CA VAL A 25 -30.26 26.49 -0.09
C VAL A 25 -30.64 25.29 -0.97
N ILE A 26 -30.34 24.06 -0.54
CA ILE A 26 -30.75 22.83 -1.25
C ILE A 26 -32.29 22.80 -1.41
N ASP A 27 -33.04 23.21 -0.38
CA ASP A 27 -34.51 23.23 -0.42
C ASP A 27 -35.04 24.27 -1.43
N GLU A 28 -34.22 25.26 -1.77
CA GLU A 28 -34.54 26.32 -2.74
C GLU A 28 -34.13 26.00 -4.17
N ILE A 29 -33.10 25.18 -4.40
CA ILE A 29 -32.55 24.96 -5.75
C ILE A 29 -32.71 23.54 -6.26
N CYS A 30 -32.93 22.56 -5.39
CA CYS A 30 -33.28 21.19 -5.76
C CYS A 30 -34.78 20.98 -5.55
N PRO A 31 -35.53 20.45 -6.52
CA PRO A 31 -36.90 20.03 -6.26
C PRO A 31 -36.92 18.75 -5.41
N PRO A 32 -38.05 18.41 -4.76
CA PRO A 32 -38.15 17.20 -3.93
C PRO A 32 -37.84 15.89 -4.66
N ASP A 33 -38.08 15.84 -5.97
CA ASP A 33 -37.82 14.75 -6.88
C ASP A 33 -36.44 14.84 -7.57
N TYR A 34 -35.53 15.69 -7.05
CA TYR A 34 -34.13 15.72 -7.48
C TYR A 34 -33.55 14.31 -7.55
N VAL A 35 -32.75 14.02 -8.59
CA VAL A 35 -32.08 12.74 -8.74
C VAL A 35 -30.56 12.94 -8.86
N GLU A 36 -29.82 12.35 -7.91
CA GLU A 36 -28.40 12.10 -8.12
C GLU A 36 -28.26 10.80 -8.92
N LEU A 37 -27.77 10.90 -10.16
CA LEU A 37 -27.65 9.76 -11.07
C LEU A 37 -26.50 8.83 -10.69
N ASP A 38 -25.47 9.37 -10.04
CA ASP A 38 -24.27 8.65 -9.61
C ASP A 38 -23.95 8.96 -8.13
N PRO A 39 -24.81 8.52 -7.19
CA PRO A 39 -24.68 8.89 -5.78
C PRO A 39 -23.41 8.34 -5.16
N LEU A 40 -22.78 9.15 -4.29
CA LEU A 40 -21.63 8.70 -3.52
C LEU A 40 -22.03 7.55 -2.58
N PRO A 41 -21.11 6.62 -2.25
CA PRO A 41 -21.40 5.56 -1.29
C PRO A 41 -21.90 6.13 0.05
N GLY A 42 -23.08 5.68 0.49
CA GLY A 42 -23.74 6.16 1.71
C GLY A 42 -24.64 7.39 1.52
N GLN A 43 -24.69 7.99 0.32
CA GLN A 43 -25.65 9.05 0.01
C GLN A 43 -27.06 8.47 -0.19
N GLY A 44 -28.03 9.00 0.55
CA GLY A 44 -29.44 8.66 0.37
C GLY A 44 -30.04 9.25 -0.92
N PRO A 45 -31.28 8.87 -1.27
CA PRO A 45 -31.94 9.38 -2.47
C PRO A 45 -32.35 10.85 -2.34
N GLY A 46 -32.36 11.55 -3.48
CA GLY A 46 -32.90 12.89 -3.65
C GLY A 46 -32.27 13.99 -2.82
N ALA A 47 -32.92 15.16 -2.81
CA ALA A 47 -32.40 16.36 -2.16
C ALA A 47 -32.16 16.16 -0.65
N ALA A 48 -33.04 15.40 0.01
CA ALA A 48 -32.89 15.06 1.43
C ALA A 48 -31.65 14.18 1.68
N GLY A 49 -31.42 13.17 0.84
CA GLY A 49 -30.27 12.28 0.95
C GLY A 49 -28.94 13.00 0.68
N LEU A 50 -28.90 13.90 -0.32
CA LEU A 50 -27.75 14.77 -0.56
C LEU A 50 -27.46 15.66 0.66
N LYS A 51 -28.50 16.31 1.21
CA LYS A 51 -28.37 17.19 2.39
C LYS A 51 -27.82 16.44 3.60
N GLN A 52 -28.34 15.24 3.85
CA GLN A 52 -27.88 14.40 4.95
C GLN A 52 -26.43 13.96 4.76
N PHE A 53 -26.06 13.52 3.56
CA PHE A 53 -24.68 13.12 3.25
C PHE A 53 -23.68 14.27 3.47
N LEU A 54 -24.00 15.48 3.02
CA LEU A 54 -23.16 16.65 3.23
C LEU A 54 -23.01 16.99 4.72
N ALA A 55 -24.12 16.95 5.48
CA ALA A 55 -24.16 17.26 6.91
C ALA A 55 -23.40 16.25 7.76
N ASP A 56 -23.65 14.96 7.54
CA ASP A 56 -23.26 13.89 8.46
C ASP A 56 -21.91 13.29 8.09
N SER A 57 -21.51 13.36 6.81
CA SER A 57 -20.29 12.71 6.30
C SER A 57 -19.30 13.70 5.71
N PHE A 58 -19.67 14.46 4.67
CA PHE A 58 -18.69 15.21 3.88
C PHE A 58 -18.11 16.42 4.62
N PHE A 59 -18.95 17.28 5.21
CA PHE A 59 -18.46 18.46 5.94
C PHE A 59 -17.75 18.12 7.25
N PRO A 60 -18.17 17.11 8.06
CA PRO A 60 -17.38 16.68 9.21
C PRO A 60 -16.02 16.08 8.81
N ALA A 61 -15.97 15.35 7.69
CA ALA A 61 -14.72 14.80 7.15
C ALA A 61 -13.75 15.90 6.69
N PHE A 62 -14.27 16.93 5.99
CA PHE A 62 -13.50 18.03 5.41
C PHE A 62 -14.08 19.40 5.84
N PRO A 63 -13.91 19.81 7.10
CA PRO A 63 -14.56 21.02 7.63
C PRO A 63 -14.03 22.32 7.02
N ASP A 64 -12.85 22.29 6.43
CA ASP A 64 -12.21 23.37 5.68
C ASP A 64 -12.32 23.17 4.16
N LEU A 65 -13.33 22.42 3.70
CA LEU A 65 -13.64 22.24 2.28
C LEU A 65 -13.71 23.59 1.55
N ALA A 66 -13.00 23.67 0.42
CA ALA A 66 -13.12 24.75 -0.55
C ALA A 66 -13.25 24.16 -1.95
N TRP A 67 -14.35 24.46 -2.63
CA TRP A 67 -14.70 24.00 -3.97
C TRP A 67 -14.68 25.16 -4.96
N VAL A 68 -14.05 24.95 -6.10
CA VAL A 68 -13.92 25.93 -7.19
C VAL A 68 -14.36 25.29 -8.50
N ASN A 69 -15.26 25.94 -9.21
CA ASN A 69 -15.53 25.61 -10.62
C ASN A 69 -14.47 26.27 -11.49
N GLU A 70 -13.60 25.47 -12.07
CA GLU A 70 -12.52 25.92 -12.96
C GLU A 70 -13.09 26.34 -14.32
N GLU A 71 -13.99 25.53 -14.85
CA GLU A 71 -14.64 25.75 -16.14
C GLU A 71 -16.13 25.39 -16.06
N MET A 72 -16.95 26.12 -16.81
CA MET A 72 -18.37 25.81 -16.96
C MET A 72 -18.82 26.00 -18.40
N VAL A 73 -19.39 24.96 -18.99
CA VAL A 73 -20.03 24.96 -20.31
C VAL A 73 -21.52 24.73 -20.12
N ALA A 74 -22.37 25.38 -20.93
CA ALA A 74 -23.81 25.15 -20.86
C ALA A 74 -24.41 25.10 -22.26
N GLU A 75 -25.33 24.17 -22.45
CA GLU A 75 -26.07 23.95 -23.69
C GLU A 75 -27.51 23.56 -23.34
N GLY A 76 -28.48 24.30 -23.87
CA GLY A 76 -29.87 24.13 -23.49
C GLY A 76 -30.06 24.23 -21.97
N GLU A 77 -30.61 23.18 -21.38
CA GLU A 77 -30.88 23.05 -19.94
C GLU A 77 -29.71 22.43 -19.15
N TYR A 78 -28.65 21.98 -19.82
CA TYR A 78 -27.52 21.31 -19.17
C TYR A 78 -26.35 22.26 -18.90
N VAL A 79 -25.72 22.09 -17.75
CA VAL A 79 -24.48 22.77 -17.36
C VAL A 79 -23.45 21.72 -17.00
N MET A 80 -22.31 21.71 -17.69
CA MET A 80 -21.16 20.91 -17.31
C MET A 80 -20.16 21.79 -16.56
N ALA A 81 -19.68 21.34 -15.41
CA ALA A 81 -18.60 21.99 -14.70
C ALA A 81 -17.39 21.05 -14.54
N ARG A 82 -16.19 21.59 -14.75
CA ARG A 82 -14.94 20.99 -14.27
C ARG A 82 -14.53 21.77 -13.04
N SER A 83 -14.26 21.06 -11.96
CA SER A 83 -14.04 21.66 -10.65
C SER A 83 -12.86 21.02 -9.93
N THR A 84 -12.31 21.78 -8.99
CA THR A 84 -11.31 21.30 -8.03
C THR A 84 -11.82 21.62 -6.63
N TRP A 85 -11.66 20.69 -5.70
CA TRP A 85 -11.85 20.99 -4.29
C TRP A 85 -10.65 20.58 -3.45
N THR A 86 -10.47 21.26 -2.33
CA THR A 86 -9.44 20.97 -1.33
C THR A 86 -10.06 20.86 0.05
N GLY A 87 -9.44 20.09 0.95
CA GLY A 87 -9.84 20.02 2.35
C GLY A 87 -8.84 19.21 3.17
N THR A 88 -8.87 19.37 4.48
CA THR A 88 -8.10 18.56 5.42
C THR A 88 -8.97 17.43 5.95
N HIS A 89 -8.51 16.18 5.85
CA HIS A 89 -9.24 15.01 6.34
C HIS A 89 -9.20 14.95 7.89
N ARG A 90 -10.25 15.47 8.54
CA ARG A 90 -10.35 15.60 10.01
C ARG A 90 -11.44 14.75 10.65
N GLY A 91 -12.39 14.27 9.87
CA GLY A 91 -13.38 13.27 10.30
C GLY A 91 -13.17 11.94 9.58
N GLU A 92 -13.98 10.94 9.91
CA GLU A 92 -14.05 9.70 9.13
C GLU A 92 -14.73 9.96 7.78
N PHE A 93 -14.21 9.37 6.71
CA PHE A 93 -14.83 9.44 5.38
C PHE A 93 -14.71 8.10 4.67
N LEU A 94 -15.84 7.55 4.18
CA LEU A 94 -15.91 6.24 3.52
C LEU A 94 -15.27 5.11 4.34
N GLY A 95 -15.42 5.15 5.67
CA GLY A 95 -14.82 4.20 6.61
C GLY A 95 -13.31 4.39 6.85
N ILE A 96 -12.71 5.45 6.33
CA ILE A 96 -11.30 5.78 6.54
C ILE A 96 -11.19 6.75 7.73
N PRO A 97 -10.47 6.40 8.81
CA PRO A 97 -10.25 7.29 9.95
C PRO A 97 -9.52 8.58 9.55
N PRO A 98 -9.64 9.67 10.33
CA PRO A 98 -9.01 10.95 10.01
C PRO A 98 -7.49 10.81 9.89
N THR A 99 -6.96 11.23 8.75
CA THR A 99 -5.53 11.14 8.43
C THR A 99 -4.78 12.45 8.63
N HIS A 100 -5.52 13.55 8.84
CA HIS A 100 -5.01 14.91 8.96
C HIS A 100 -4.23 15.40 7.73
N ARG A 101 -4.36 14.71 6.59
CA ARG A 101 -3.74 15.10 5.34
C ARG A 101 -4.63 16.11 4.61
N VAL A 102 -3.99 17.03 3.90
CA VAL A 102 -4.67 17.90 2.94
C VAL A 102 -4.86 17.11 1.64
N VAL A 103 -6.07 17.14 1.11
CA VAL A 103 -6.39 16.56 -0.20
C VAL A 103 -6.69 17.65 -1.22
N LYS A 104 -6.40 17.37 -2.49
CA LYS A 104 -6.84 18.14 -3.66
C LYS A 104 -7.43 17.16 -4.67
N VAL A 105 -8.68 17.37 -5.04
CA VAL A 105 -9.46 16.40 -5.81
C VAL A 105 -10.17 17.11 -6.95
N ALA A 106 -10.11 16.52 -8.14
CA ALA A 106 -10.84 16.99 -9.31
C ALA A 106 -12.24 16.36 -9.36
N ALA A 107 -13.20 17.11 -9.88
CA ALA A 107 -14.57 16.65 -10.08
C ALA A 107 -15.16 17.22 -11.38
N TRP A 108 -16.07 16.47 -11.99
CA TRP A 108 -16.86 16.88 -13.14
C TRP A 108 -18.33 16.65 -12.84
N THR A 109 -19.16 17.63 -13.16
CA THR A 109 -20.62 17.51 -13.08
C THR A 109 -21.26 17.75 -14.43
N ILE A 110 -22.36 17.06 -14.71
CA ILE A 110 -23.34 17.45 -15.72
C ILE A 110 -24.66 17.62 -14.97
N ASP A 111 -25.11 18.86 -14.94
CA ASP A 111 -26.23 19.31 -14.13
C ASP A 111 -27.39 19.74 -15.02
N HIS A 112 -28.57 19.14 -14.83
CA HIS A 112 -29.76 19.49 -15.57
C HIS A 112 -30.56 20.56 -14.81
N VAL A 113 -30.78 21.70 -15.45
CA VAL A 113 -31.43 22.87 -14.85
C VAL A 113 -32.71 23.24 -15.60
N VAL A 114 -33.85 23.05 -14.95
CA VAL A 114 -35.19 23.38 -15.47
C VAL A 114 -35.84 24.41 -14.56
N ASP A 115 -36.34 25.50 -15.14
CA ASP A 115 -37.04 26.57 -14.41
C ASP A 115 -36.30 27.10 -13.15
N GLY A 116 -34.97 27.19 -13.22
CA GLY A 116 -34.14 27.70 -12.12
C GLY A 116 -33.82 26.66 -11.04
N LYS A 117 -34.23 25.42 -11.26
CA LYS A 117 -34.02 24.29 -10.35
C LYS A 117 -33.09 23.28 -10.97
N PHE A 118 -32.17 22.77 -10.17
CA PHE A 118 -31.28 21.68 -10.50
C PHE A 118 -32.01 20.37 -10.23
N VAL A 119 -32.49 19.72 -11.29
CA VAL A 119 -33.44 18.59 -11.21
C VAL A 119 -32.75 17.23 -11.20
N ASP A 120 -31.60 17.10 -11.85
CA ASP A 120 -30.75 15.92 -11.75
C ASP A 120 -29.27 16.27 -11.99
N SER A 121 -28.39 15.44 -11.45
CA SER A 121 -26.93 15.56 -11.60
C SER A 121 -26.29 14.23 -11.91
N ARG A 122 -25.20 14.28 -12.67
CA ARG A 122 -24.20 13.23 -12.72
C ARG A 122 -22.86 13.82 -12.28
N ILE A 123 -22.25 13.23 -11.25
CA ILE A 123 -20.92 13.60 -10.79
C ILE A 123 -19.90 12.48 -11.03
N LEU A 124 -18.72 12.88 -11.51
CA LEU A 124 -17.51 12.07 -11.47
C LEU A 124 -16.47 12.76 -10.61
N VAL A 125 -16.09 12.12 -9.51
CA VAL A 125 -14.99 12.59 -8.63
C VAL A 125 -13.77 11.70 -8.87
N ASP A 126 -12.57 12.27 -8.84
CA ASP A 126 -11.31 11.52 -8.85
C ASP A 126 -11.11 10.76 -7.52
N ALA A 127 -11.95 9.74 -7.31
CA ALA A 127 -11.95 8.91 -6.13
C ALA A 127 -10.64 8.13 -5.99
N PHE A 128 -9.99 7.78 -7.10
CA PHE A 128 -8.69 7.11 -7.08
C PHE A 128 -7.62 7.98 -6.41
N SER A 129 -7.46 9.23 -6.88
CA SER A 129 -6.53 10.18 -6.28
C SER A 129 -6.89 10.51 -4.83
N LEU A 130 -8.18 10.65 -4.51
CA LEU A 130 -8.63 10.86 -3.13
C LEU A 130 -8.19 9.70 -2.22
N LEU A 131 -8.50 8.45 -2.59
CA LEU A 131 -8.15 7.28 -1.80
C LEU A 131 -6.63 7.10 -1.64
N GLN A 132 -5.83 7.48 -2.65
CA GLN A 132 -4.36 7.52 -2.52
C GLN A 132 -3.90 8.57 -1.51
N GLN A 133 -4.43 9.80 -1.58
CA GLN A 133 -4.10 10.88 -0.64
C GLN A 133 -4.52 10.53 0.79
N LEU A 134 -5.65 9.85 0.96
CA LEU A 134 -6.10 9.30 2.24
C LEU A 134 -5.31 8.06 2.69
N GLY A 135 -4.43 7.50 1.85
CA GLY A 135 -3.62 6.32 2.20
C GLY A 135 -4.38 5.00 2.21
N ALA A 136 -5.61 4.97 1.70
CA ALA A 136 -6.36 3.73 1.49
C ALA A 136 -5.86 2.95 0.26
N LEU A 137 -5.22 3.64 -0.69
CA LEU A 137 -4.54 3.03 -1.83
C LEU A 137 -3.04 3.41 -1.83
N PRO A 138 -2.15 2.54 -2.32
CA PRO A 138 -0.74 2.88 -2.48
C PRO A 138 -0.55 3.94 -3.58
N PRO A 139 0.55 4.71 -3.55
CA PRO A 139 0.86 5.65 -4.61
C PRO A 139 1.11 4.94 -5.95
N TRP A 140 0.86 5.64 -7.07
CA TRP A 140 1.12 5.16 -8.42
C TRP A 140 2.13 6.08 -9.14
N PRO A 141 3.15 5.54 -9.82
CA PRO A 141 3.53 4.13 -9.88
C PRO A 141 3.92 3.59 -8.49
N PRO A 142 3.75 2.28 -8.23
CA PRO A 142 4.15 1.71 -6.95
C PRO A 142 5.64 1.99 -6.70
N PRO A 143 6.04 2.21 -5.44
CA PRO A 143 7.43 2.47 -5.12
C PRO A 143 8.29 1.28 -5.57
N VAL A 144 9.41 1.57 -6.24
CA VAL A 144 10.40 0.56 -6.58
C VAL A 144 11.08 0.05 -5.31
N LYS A 145 11.16 -1.26 -5.13
CA LYS A 145 11.85 -1.85 -3.99
C LYS A 145 13.37 -1.66 -4.18
N THR A 146 14.01 -1.08 -3.17
CA THR A 146 15.47 -1.10 -3.04
C THR A 146 15.90 -2.45 -2.47
N PHE A 147 17.19 -2.80 -2.60
CA PHE A 147 17.76 -3.97 -1.92
C PHE A 147 17.43 -3.97 -0.41
N GLN A 148 17.56 -2.82 0.25
CA GLN A 148 17.19 -2.68 1.65
C GLN A 148 15.70 -2.91 1.89
N GLY A 149 14.82 -2.34 1.05
CA GLY A 149 13.38 -2.56 1.16
C GLY A 149 12.97 -4.02 1.00
N MET A 150 13.66 -4.77 0.13
CA MET A 150 13.49 -6.22 0.00
C MET A 150 13.95 -6.97 1.26
N ALA A 151 15.08 -6.57 1.85
CA ALA A 151 15.57 -7.16 3.09
C ALA A 151 14.64 -6.87 4.29
N ASP A 152 14.13 -5.64 4.41
CA ASP A 152 13.18 -5.26 5.47
C ASP A 152 11.88 -6.06 5.38
N GLU A 153 11.40 -6.34 4.17
CA GLU A 153 10.27 -7.23 3.94
C GLU A 153 10.58 -8.67 4.35
N ALA A 154 11.76 -9.18 4.02
CA ALA A 154 12.20 -10.49 4.45
C ALA A 154 12.27 -10.63 5.98
N TYR A 155 12.83 -9.64 6.68
CA TYR A 155 12.88 -9.63 8.14
C TYR A 155 11.48 -9.54 8.80
N ARG A 156 10.49 -8.95 8.14
CA ARG A 156 9.10 -8.98 8.61
C ARG A 156 8.42 -10.33 8.39
N ALA A 157 8.81 -11.05 7.34
CA ALA A 157 8.18 -12.31 6.94
C ALA A 157 8.77 -13.54 7.64
N VAL A 158 10.07 -13.54 7.93
CA VAL A 158 10.79 -14.72 8.42
C VAL A 158 11.39 -14.44 9.81
N PRO A 159 11.20 -15.34 10.81
CA PRO A 159 11.76 -15.16 12.14
C PRO A 159 13.29 -15.01 12.13
N THR A 160 13.81 -14.20 13.04
CA THR A 160 15.26 -14.02 13.23
C THR A 160 15.75 -14.75 14.48
N LEU A 161 17.06 -15.01 14.55
CA LEU A 161 17.75 -15.43 15.77
C LEU A 161 19.10 -14.77 15.91
N LYS A 162 19.59 -14.69 17.15
CA LYS A 162 20.90 -14.12 17.48
C LYS A 162 22.00 -15.18 17.41
N ALA A 163 23.24 -14.73 17.24
CA ALA A 163 24.42 -15.62 17.14
C ALA A 163 24.54 -16.60 18.32
N ALA A 164 24.32 -16.14 19.56
CA ALA A 164 24.39 -17.00 20.74
C ALA A 164 23.29 -18.08 20.77
N ASP A 165 22.10 -17.79 20.22
CA ASP A 165 21.03 -18.78 20.08
C ASP A 165 21.39 -19.80 19.00
N LEU A 166 21.93 -19.33 17.86
CA LEU A 166 22.38 -20.21 16.78
C LEU A 166 23.47 -21.17 17.25
N GLN A 167 24.46 -20.70 18.01
CA GLN A 167 25.51 -21.55 18.57
C GLN A 167 24.92 -22.67 19.44
N ARG A 168 23.97 -22.34 20.33
CA ARG A 168 23.29 -23.35 21.17
C ARG A 168 22.50 -24.36 20.35
N ARG A 169 21.85 -23.91 19.26
CA ARG A 169 21.11 -24.82 18.37
C ARG A 169 22.06 -25.76 17.63
N LEU A 170 23.18 -25.26 17.10
CA LEU A 170 24.18 -26.09 16.42
C LEU A 170 24.72 -27.22 17.30
N GLU A 171 24.85 -27.00 18.62
CA GLU A 171 25.27 -28.03 19.59
C GLU A 171 24.19 -29.08 19.88
N ARG A 172 22.91 -28.75 19.69
CA ARG A 172 21.76 -29.57 20.14
C ARG A 172 20.97 -30.20 18.99
N GLU A 173 21.03 -29.61 17.80
CA GLU A 173 20.20 -29.95 16.66
C GLU A 173 21.08 -30.42 15.49
N PRO A 174 21.47 -31.70 15.44
CA PRO A 174 22.38 -32.20 14.40
C PRO A 174 21.79 -32.14 12.98
N LYS A 175 20.47 -31.90 12.86
CA LYS A 175 19.78 -31.72 11.57
C LYS A 175 19.74 -30.27 11.10
N LEU A 176 20.01 -29.29 11.96
CA LEU A 176 19.98 -27.88 11.60
C LEU A 176 20.96 -27.63 10.45
N LEU A 177 20.47 -26.98 9.40
CA LEU A 177 21.30 -26.57 8.27
C LEU A 177 21.54 -25.07 8.35
N VAL A 178 22.80 -24.65 8.31
CA VAL A 178 23.16 -23.24 8.16
C VAL A 178 23.60 -23.01 6.73
N ILE A 179 22.96 -22.07 6.04
CA ILE A 179 23.24 -21.74 4.64
C ILE A 179 23.79 -20.33 4.56
N ASP A 180 25.04 -20.20 4.14
CA ASP A 180 25.64 -18.93 3.79
C ASP A 180 25.38 -18.63 2.32
N VAL A 181 24.58 -17.60 2.05
CA VAL A 181 24.10 -17.28 0.69
C VAL A 181 25.00 -16.35 -0.10
N ARG A 182 26.19 -16.05 0.42
CA ARG A 182 27.21 -15.27 -0.29
C ARG A 182 27.82 -16.06 -1.45
N ASP A 183 28.55 -15.36 -2.31
CA ASP A 183 29.36 -16.02 -3.33
C ASP A 183 30.55 -16.75 -2.69
N ALA A 184 30.91 -17.89 -3.28
CA ALA A 184 31.98 -18.75 -2.75
C ALA A 184 33.33 -18.05 -2.60
N ALA A 185 33.64 -17.10 -3.48
CA ALA A 185 34.87 -16.30 -3.38
C ALA A 185 34.93 -15.46 -2.10
N GLU A 186 33.79 -14.88 -1.68
CA GLU A 186 33.71 -14.08 -0.44
C GLU A 186 33.83 -14.99 0.79
N VAL A 187 33.15 -16.13 0.78
CA VAL A 187 33.24 -17.13 1.87
C VAL A 187 34.64 -17.69 2.00
N ALA A 188 35.32 -17.99 0.89
CA ALA A 188 36.71 -18.46 0.90
C ALA A 188 37.68 -17.43 1.51
N GLN A 189 37.46 -16.14 1.27
CA GLN A 189 38.29 -15.06 1.78
C GLN A 189 38.05 -14.79 3.27
N THR A 190 36.78 -14.69 3.66
CA THR A 190 36.36 -14.19 4.99
C THR A 190 36.07 -15.30 6.00
N GLY A 191 35.83 -16.53 5.53
CA GLY A 191 35.30 -17.62 6.34
C GLY A 191 33.80 -17.50 6.60
N THR A 192 33.25 -18.51 7.26
CA THR A 192 31.84 -18.58 7.66
C THR A 192 31.68 -19.37 8.96
N ILE A 193 30.44 -19.57 9.38
CA ILE A 193 30.07 -20.31 10.59
C ILE A 193 30.47 -21.79 10.41
N PRO A 194 31.10 -22.42 11.43
CA PRO A 194 31.46 -23.83 11.37
C PRO A 194 30.27 -24.73 11.04
N GLY A 195 30.43 -25.59 10.04
CA GLY A 195 29.37 -26.49 9.57
C GLY A 195 28.35 -25.85 8.63
N ALA A 196 28.43 -24.54 8.37
CA ALA A 196 27.61 -23.92 7.35
C ALA A 196 28.01 -24.37 5.94
N ILE A 197 27.01 -24.57 5.10
CA ILE A 197 27.18 -24.84 3.68
C ILE A 197 27.08 -23.51 2.91
N ASN A 198 27.87 -23.35 1.86
CA ASN A 198 27.79 -22.18 1.01
C ASN A 198 26.98 -22.49 -0.24
N LEU A 199 25.79 -21.88 -0.36
CA LEU A 199 24.92 -21.95 -1.54
C LEU A 199 24.55 -20.51 -1.90
N SER A 200 25.16 -19.94 -2.94
CA SER A 200 24.92 -18.53 -3.28
C SER A 200 23.43 -18.24 -3.51
N TYR A 201 22.98 -17.02 -3.20
CA TYR A 201 21.58 -16.65 -3.34
C TYR A 201 21.01 -16.96 -4.74
N GLY A 202 21.81 -16.71 -5.78
CA GLY A 202 21.43 -17.05 -7.16
C GLY A 202 21.26 -18.56 -7.37
N ALA A 203 22.17 -19.37 -6.84
CA ALA A 203 22.08 -20.83 -6.95
C ALA A 203 20.92 -21.41 -6.14
N LEU A 204 20.67 -20.85 -4.95
CA LEU A 204 19.61 -21.28 -4.04
C LEU A 204 18.23 -21.32 -4.73
N THR A 205 17.99 -20.43 -5.71
CA THR A 205 16.73 -20.38 -6.47
C THR A 205 16.35 -21.69 -7.16
N TYR A 206 17.30 -22.40 -7.76
CA TYR A 206 17.05 -23.67 -8.43
C TYR A 206 17.44 -24.88 -7.58
N LEU A 207 18.43 -24.73 -6.67
CA LEU A 207 18.83 -25.79 -5.76
C LEU A 207 17.70 -26.19 -4.79
N ALA A 208 16.84 -25.23 -4.41
CA ALA A 208 15.73 -25.41 -3.48
C ALA A 208 14.38 -25.66 -4.16
N ASP A 209 14.28 -25.53 -5.48
CA ASP A 209 13.00 -25.65 -6.20
C ASP A 209 12.64 -27.11 -6.46
N HIS A 210 11.55 -27.58 -5.83
CA HIS A 210 11.02 -28.93 -6.03
C HIS A 210 10.59 -29.22 -7.48
N GLN A 211 10.35 -28.18 -8.30
CA GLN A 211 10.00 -28.31 -9.72
C GLN A 211 11.22 -28.36 -10.65
N ALA A 212 12.42 -28.01 -10.16
CA ALA A 212 13.64 -28.10 -10.95
C ALA A 212 14.01 -29.57 -11.27
N PRO A 213 14.81 -29.85 -12.31
CA PRO A 213 15.37 -31.18 -12.54
C PRO A 213 16.05 -31.75 -11.29
N GLU A 214 15.91 -33.06 -11.04
CA GLU A 214 16.42 -33.70 -9.82
C GLU A 214 17.94 -33.55 -9.67
N ASP A 215 18.68 -33.60 -10.77
CA ASP A 215 20.13 -33.43 -10.85
C ASP A 215 20.61 -31.99 -10.57
N TRP A 216 19.70 -31.01 -10.58
CA TRP A 216 20.02 -29.61 -10.27
C TRP A 216 19.76 -29.26 -8.81
N ARG A 217 19.03 -30.10 -8.08
CA ARG A 217 18.61 -29.82 -6.70
C ARG A 217 19.71 -30.16 -5.71
N ASP A 218 19.72 -29.46 -4.58
CA ASP A 218 20.54 -29.88 -3.44
C ASP A 218 19.76 -30.91 -2.60
N PRO A 219 20.24 -32.16 -2.46
CA PRO A 219 19.52 -33.19 -1.72
C PRO A 219 19.34 -32.83 -0.22
N ARG A 220 20.15 -31.90 0.31
CA ARG A 220 20.01 -31.41 1.69
C ARG A 220 18.77 -30.53 1.89
N LEU A 221 18.19 -30.02 0.79
CA LEU A 221 17.00 -29.17 0.75
C LEU A 221 15.73 -29.93 0.33
N ALA A 222 15.79 -31.26 0.19
CA ALA A 222 14.63 -32.07 -0.19
C ALA A 222 13.52 -32.15 0.88
N ASP A 223 13.86 -31.91 2.16
CA ASP A 223 12.92 -31.90 3.28
C ASP A 223 12.59 -30.46 3.70
N HIS A 224 11.39 -29.99 3.34
CA HIS A 224 10.92 -28.64 3.65
C HIS A 224 10.64 -28.40 5.14
N ALA A 225 10.55 -29.47 5.95
CA ALA A 225 10.39 -29.37 7.40
C ALA A 225 11.74 -29.33 8.14
N ARG A 226 12.86 -29.46 7.42
CA ARG A 226 14.19 -29.38 8.01
C ARG A 226 14.45 -27.98 8.57
N PRO A 227 14.98 -27.85 9.79
CA PRO A 227 15.38 -26.55 10.32
C PRO A 227 16.52 -25.94 9.51
N ILE A 228 16.32 -24.71 9.04
CA ILE A 228 17.28 -23.96 8.23
C ILE A 228 17.52 -22.58 8.84
N VAL A 229 18.79 -22.18 8.92
CA VAL A 229 19.18 -20.80 9.22
C VAL A 229 19.97 -20.23 8.05
N THR A 230 19.50 -19.13 7.47
CA THR A 230 20.23 -18.43 6.42
C THR A 230 21.08 -17.31 7.00
N THR A 231 22.24 -17.08 6.38
CA THR A 231 23.16 -16.00 6.76
C THR A 231 23.86 -15.43 5.53
N CYS A 232 24.45 -14.26 5.70
CA CYS A 232 25.45 -13.71 4.79
C CYS A 232 26.47 -12.91 5.61
N GLY A 233 27.29 -12.06 4.98
CA GLY A 233 28.30 -11.26 5.70
C GLY A 233 27.69 -10.35 6.78
N LEU A 234 26.68 -9.55 6.41
CA LEU A 234 26.09 -8.52 7.28
C LEU A 234 24.60 -8.72 7.61
N GLY A 235 23.95 -9.74 7.04
CA GLY A 235 22.53 -10.07 7.26
C GLY A 235 21.60 -9.89 6.06
N PRO A 236 21.52 -8.72 5.38
CA PRO A 236 20.46 -8.44 4.39
C PRO A 236 20.32 -9.45 3.26
N LEU A 237 21.42 -9.95 2.69
CA LEU A 237 21.35 -10.98 1.65
C LEU A 237 20.88 -12.34 2.22
N GLY A 238 21.31 -12.67 3.45
CA GLY A 238 20.82 -13.83 4.20
C GLY A 238 19.31 -13.75 4.46
N ALA A 239 18.78 -12.54 4.69
CA ALA A 239 17.35 -12.32 4.81
C ALA A 239 16.60 -12.65 3.51
N LEU A 240 17.11 -12.20 2.35
CA LEU A 240 16.53 -12.58 1.06
C LEU A 240 16.55 -14.10 0.85
N GLY A 241 17.65 -14.78 1.19
CA GLY A 241 17.72 -16.24 1.13
C GLY A 241 16.70 -16.94 2.03
N GLY A 242 16.50 -16.43 3.25
CA GLY A 242 15.50 -16.95 4.18
C GLY A 242 14.08 -16.77 3.66
N LYS A 243 13.77 -15.58 3.12
CA LYS A 243 12.47 -15.31 2.50
C LYS A 243 12.23 -16.15 1.25
N LEU A 244 13.25 -16.35 0.41
CA LEU A 244 13.15 -17.23 -0.76
C LEU A 244 12.73 -18.65 -0.36
N LEU A 245 13.38 -19.25 0.63
CA LEU A 245 13.02 -20.58 1.13
C LEU A 245 11.63 -20.59 1.77
N HIS A 246 11.31 -19.58 2.58
CA HIS A 246 9.97 -19.45 3.16
C HIS A 246 8.86 -19.39 2.09
N ASP A 247 9.05 -18.56 1.05
CA ASP A 247 8.11 -18.43 -0.07
C ASP A 247 8.02 -19.72 -0.90
N MET A 248 9.08 -20.54 -0.92
CA MET A 248 9.11 -21.89 -1.53
C MET A 248 8.51 -22.99 -0.64
N GLY A 249 7.98 -22.63 0.54
CA GLY A 249 7.25 -23.56 1.42
C GLY A 249 8.12 -24.32 2.41
N PHE A 250 9.36 -23.88 2.66
CA PHE A 250 10.14 -24.37 3.80
C PHE A 250 9.54 -23.82 5.11
N THR A 251 9.23 -24.71 6.05
CA THR A 251 8.37 -24.38 7.21
C THR A 251 9.13 -23.99 8.46
N ASP A 252 10.43 -24.30 8.56
CA ASP A 252 11.30 -23.95 9.69
C ASP A 252 12.55 -23.23 9.17
N VAL A 253 12.36 -21.97 8.77
CA VAL A 253 13.42 -21.09 8.29
C VAL A 253 13.58 -19.92 9.24
N GLN A 254 14.83 -19.62 9.62
CA GLN A 254 15.17 -18.42 10.36
C GLN A 254 16.35 -17.68 9.74
N ILE A 255 16.51 -16.40 10.06
CA ILE A 255 17.61 -15.56 9.57
C ILE A 255 18.56 -15.22 10.73
N LEU A 256 19.86 -15.42 10.54
CA LEU A 256 20.85 -14.92 11.50
C LEU A 256 20.91 -13.39 11.48
N GLU A 257 20.50 -12.76 12.58
CA GLU A 257 20.54 -11.32 12.74
C GLU A 257 21.98 -10.79 12.68
N GLY A 258 22.24 -9.82 11.82
CA GLY A 258 23.56 -9.22 11.61
C GLY A 258 24.58 -10.12 10.89
N GLY A 259 24.17 -11.31 10.44
CA GLY A 259 24.98 -12.21 9.64
C GLY A 259 26.25 -12.75 10.34
N VAL A 260 27.23 -13.15 9.54
CA VAL A 260 28.53 -13.66 10.00
C VAL A 260 29.31 -12.61 10.78
N GLN A 261 29.15 -11.32 10.49
CA GLN A 261 29.79 -10.26 11.28
C GLN A 261 29.30 -10.28 12.74
N ALA A 262 27.98 -10.34 12.97
CA ALA A 262 27.44 -10.44 14.33
C ALA A 262 27.87 -11.73 15.05
N TRP A 263 28.10 -12.82 14.31
CA TRP A 263 28.68 -14.04 14.84
C TRP A 263 30.13 -13.84 15.32
N ILE A 264 30.95 -13.16 14.52
CA ILE A 264 32.34 -12.81 14.88
C ILE A 264 32.36 -11.84 16.08
N ASP A 265 31.49 -10.83 16.08
CA ASP A 265 31.40 -9.84 17.16
C ASP A 265 30.97 -10.48 18.48
N ALA A 266 30.24 -11.60 18.43
CA ALA A 266 29.92 -12.44 19.59
C ALA A 266 31.09 -13.32 20.07
N GLY A 267 32.27 -13.24 19.44
CA GLY A 267 33.48 -14.00 19.79
C GLY A 267 33.44 -15.47 19.36
N LEU A 268 32.56 -15.83 18.42
CA LEU A 268 32.37 -17.21 17.97
C LEU A 268 33.31 -17.57 16.80
N PRO A 269 33.72 -18.84 16.67
CA PRO A 269 34.73 -19.27 15.70
C PRO A 269 34.22 -19.19 14.26
N VAL A 270 35.12 -18.98 13.31
CA VAL A 270 34.84 -19.09 11.87
C VAL A 270 35.72 -20.15 11.22
N THR A 271 35.20 -20.81 10.19
CA THR A 271 35.95 -21.74 9.34
C THR A 271 36.06 -21.19 7.94
N LYS A 272 37.26 -21.26 7.37
CA LYS A 272 37.43 -21.08 5.92
C LYS A 272 37.13 -22.42 5.28
N ASN A 273 36.02 -22.53 4.56
CA ASN A 273 35.78 -23.71 3.76
C ASN A 273 36.81 -23.71 2.63
N ASP A 274 37.70 -24.70 2.62
CA ASP A 274 38.47 -25.02 1.43
C ASP A 274 37.43 -25.37 0.35
N ALA A 275 37.33 -24.55 -0.69
CA ALA A 275 36.39 -24.74 -1.78
C ALA A 275 36.47 -26.20 -2.27
N ARG A 276 35.36 -26.94 -2.14
CA ARG A 276 35.15 -28.22 -2.82
C ARG A 276 34.11 -28.02 -3.89
#